data_AF-A0A1E1MWE1-F1
#
_entry.id   AF-A0A1E1MWE1-F1
#
_cell.length_a   1.000
_cell.length_b   1.000
_cell.length_c   1.000
_cell.angle_alpha   90.00
_cell.angle_beta   90.00
_cell.angle_gamma   90.00
#
_symmetry.space_group_name_H-M   'P 1'
#
loop_
_entity.id
_entity.type
_entity.pdbx_description
1 polymer ?
#
loop_
_entity_poly.entity_id
_entity_poly.type
_entity_poly.pdbx_seq_one_letter_code
_entity_poly.pdbx_strand_id
1 'polypeptide(L)'
;MNWENIKAQLDVFKFKGGDEIAAIAKANNQLLRCHTMVWHKQLPAWVSNGTWTAASLTAVIQNLVTKTMTDYKGQCYAWEVVNEVVNEVVNEALNDYSTFRNSVFLRVLGQDFIKIASEAAAIANPDTELYYNEFRIGSPGAKSKAALAVVRTLLDAKVKITGIGLQSHFIVEGNPSKATHVAKLGGFTA
;
A
#
# COMPACT_ATOMS: atom_id res chain seq x y z
N MET A 1 -0.80 -3.72 -11.61
CA MET A 1 -1.50 -2.42 -11.80
C MET A 1 -0.78 -1.35 -10.97
N ASN A 2 0.55 -1.25 -11.07
CA ASN A 2 1.32 -0.26 -10.29
C ASN A 2 1.23 1.15 -10.93
N TRP A 3 1.66 2.18 -10.20
CA TRP A 3 1.61 3.56 -10.67
C TRP A 3 2.30 3.75 -12.02
N GLU A 4 3.53 3.25 -12.20
CA GLU A 4 4.27 3.40 -13.46
C GLU A 4 3.53 2.86 -14.68
N ASN A 5 2.83 1.74 -14.55
CA ASN A 5 2.06 1.18 -15.67
C ASN A 5 0.72 1.89 -15.89
N ILE A 6 0.05 2.30 -14.81
CA ILE A 6 -1.26 2.94 -14.88
C ILE A 6 -1.16 4.41 -15.31
N LYS A 7 -0.16 5.14 -14.81
CA LYS A 7 -0.04 6.59 -14.97
C LYS A 7 1.42 7.03 -15.18
N ALA A 8 2.04 6.51 -16.24
CA ALA A 8 3.41 6.83 -16.62
C ALA A 8 3.65 8.33 -16.89
N GLN A 9 2.60 9.10 -17.19
CA GLN A 9 2.65 10.54 -17.48
C GLN A 9 1.55 11.28 -16.68
N LEU A 10 1.75 12.57 -16.37
CA LEU A 10 0.95 13.36 -15.42
C LEU A 10 -0.57 13.33 -15.68
N ASP A 11 -1.00 13.20 -16.95
CA ASP A 11 -2.42 13.26 -17.32
C ASP A 11 -2.87 12.10 -18.22
N VAL A 12 -2.07 11.04 -18.33
CA VAL A 12 -2.38 9.90 -19.20
C VAL A 12 -2.51 8.63 -18.37
N PHE A 13 -3.71 8.06 -18.40
CA PHE A 13 -3.98 6.75 -17.81
C PHE A 13 -3.95 5.64 -18.88
N LYS A 14 -3.36 4.50 -18.54
CA LYS A 14 -3.30 3.30 -19.38
C LYS A 14 -3.76 2.07 -18.57
N PHE A 15 -4.99 1.63 -18.83
CA PHE A 15 -5.60 0.51 -18.11
C PHE A 15 -5.46 -0.84 -18.81
N LYS A 16 -5.22 -0.85 -20.13
CA LYS A 16 -5.20 -2.07 -20.96
C LYS A 16 -4.50 -3.29 -20.33
N GLY A 17 -3.28 -3.12 -19.84
CA GLY A 17 -2.53 -4.25 -19.24
C GLY A 17 -3.15 -4.76 -17.93
N GLY A 18 -3.78 -3.89 -17.14
CA GLY A 18 -4.56 -4.32 -15.97
C GLY A 18 -5.88 -4.95 -16.37
N ASP A 19 -6.52 -4.48 -17.44
CA ASP A 19 -7.79 -5.01 -17.95
C ASP A 19 -7.64 -6.44 -18.44
N GLU A 20 -6.52 -6.75 -19.12
CA GLU A 20 -6.17 -8.10 -19.55
C GLU A 20 -6.06 -9.06 -18.34
N ILE A 21 -5.42 -8.61 -17.25
CA ILE A 21 -5.31 -9.40 -16.01
C ILE A 21 -6.69 -9.60 -15.36
N ALA A 22 -7.50 -8.54 -15.27
CA ALA A 22 -8.84 -8.61 -14.68
C ALA A 22 -9.79 -9.50 -15.49
N ALA A 23 -9.70 -9.46 -16.82
CA ALA A 23 -10.45 -10.32 -17.71
C ALA A 23 -10.07 -11.81 -17.51
N ILE A 24 -8.78 -12.11 -17.38
CA ILE A 24 -8.31 -13.47 -17.08
C ILE A 24 -8.85 -13.95 -15.73
N ALA A 25 -8.74 -13.12 -14.68
CA ALA A 25 -9.24 -13.47 -13.35
C ALA A 25 -10.75 -13.77 -13.39
N LYS A 26 -11.53 -12.90 -14.04
CA LYS A 26 -12.97 -13.07 -14.21
C LYS A 26 -13.32 -14.35 -15.00
N ALA A 27 -12.66 -14.60 -16.13
CA ALA A 27 -12.91 -15.77 -16.95
C ALA A 27 -12.64 -17.09 -16.21
N ASN A 28 -11.75 -17.06 -15.21
CA ASN A 28 -11.38 -18.21 -14.40
C ASN A 28 -12.04 -18.24 -13.02
N ASN A 29 -13.04 -17.38 -12.75
CA ASN A 29 -13.71 -17.26 -11.45
C ASN A 29 -12.75 -17.03 -10.27
N GLN A 30 -11.71 -16.23 -10.48
CA GLN A 30 -10.70 -15.89 -9.48
C GLN A 30 -10.98 -14.54 -8.85
N LEU A 31 -10.83 -14.45 -7.53
CA LEU A 31 -10.76 -13.16 -6.85
C LEU A 31 -9.45 -12.47 -7.22
N LEU A 32 -9.53 -11.19 -7.55
CA LEU A 32 -8.37 -10.38 -7.88
C LEU A 32 -8.02 -9.43 -6.73
N ARG A 33 -6.81 -9.57 -6.18
CA ARG A 33 -6.20 -8.57 -5.31
C ARG A 33 -5.38 -7.63 -6.19
N CYS A 34 -5.83 -6.39 -6.33
CA CYS A 34 -5.19 -5.40 -7.17
C CYS A 34 -4.04 -4.72 -6.43
N HIS A 35 -2.90 -4.64 -7.11
CA HIS A 35 -1.62 -4.19 -6.58
C HIS A 35 -0.95 -3.25 -7.58
N THR A 36 -0.51 -2.05 -7.21
CA THR A 36 -0.70 -1.28 -5.96
C THR A 36 -0.73 0.19 -6.33
N MET A 37 -1.28 1.06 -5.47
CA MET A 37 -1.45 2.48 -5.77
C MET A 37 -0.22 3.31 -5.39
N VAL A 38 0.12 3.37 -4.10
CA VAL A 38 1.25 4.18 -3.61
C VAL A 38 2.40 3.29 -3.16
N TRP A 39 3.45 3.27 -3.96
CA TRP A 39 4.68 2.53 -3.70
C TRP A 39 5.90 3.35 -4.11
N HIS A 40 6.98 3.21 -3.34
CA HIS A 40 8.24 3.92 -3.60
C HIS A 40 9.02 3.33 -4.79
N LYS A 41 8.70 2.11 -5.23
CA LYS A 41 9.26 1.49 -6.45
C LYS A 41 8.24 1.53 -7.58
N GLN A 42 8.73 1.34 -8.81
CA GLN A 42 7.91 1.37 -10.03
C GLN A 42 7.00 2.61 -10.04
N LEU A 43 7.63 3.75 -9.73
CA LEU A 43 7.02 5.06 -9.63
C LEU A 43 7.49 5.89 -10.83
N PRO A 44 6.61 6.55 -11.59
CA PRO A 44 7.03 7.37 -12.71
C PRO A 44 8.04 8.44 -12.31
N ALA A 45 9.02 8.69 -13.18
CA ALA A 45 10.06 9.69 -12.93
C ALA A 45 9.50 11.10 -12.68
N TRP A 46 8.38 11.45 -13.31
CA TRP A 46 7.73 12.75 -13.11
C TRP A 46 7.17 12.91 -11.68
N VAL A 47 6.85 11.81 -11.00
CA VAL A 47 6.47 11.84 -9.58
C VAL A 47 7.72 11.83 -8.71
N SER A 48 8.66 10.90 -8.93
CA SER A 48 9.84 10.74 -8.06
C SER A 48 10.76 11.96 -8.07
N ASN A 49 10.89 12.62 -9.22
CA ASN A 49 11.79 13.75 -9.45
C ASN A 49 11.01 15.08 -9.57
N GLY A 50 9.69 15.06 -9.41
CA GLY A 50 8.86 16.25 -9.48
C GLY A 50 9.12 17.20 -8.29
N THR A 51 8.99 18.50 -8.54
CA THR A 51 8.99 19.51 -7.49
C THR A 51 7.58 19.66 -6.94
N TRP A 52 7.36 19.13 -5.74
CA TRP A 52 6.03 19.05 -5.15
C TRP A 52 5.88 19.95 -3.94
N THR A 53 4.67 20.50 -3.79
CA THR A 53 4.16 20.98 -2.50
C THR A 53 3.28 19.89 -1.89
N ALA A 54 2.97 20.03 -0.61
CA ALA A 54 2.02 19.12 0.04
C ALA A 54 0.67 19.08 -0.71
N ALA A 55 0.17 20.24 -1.14
CA ALA A 55 -1.08 20.32 -1.89
C ALA A 55 -1.01 19.63 -3.26
N SER A 56 0.05 19.86 -4.05
CA SER A 56 0.14 19.29 -5.40
C SER A 56 0.38 17.78 -5.38
N LEU A 57 1.20 17.25 -4.46
CA LEU A 57 1.38 15.80 -4.35
C LEU A 57 0.12 15.10 -3.80
N THR A 58 -0.59 15.73 -2.86
CA THR A 58 -1.89 15.24 -2.38
C THR A 58 -2.87 15.08 -3.53
N ALA A 59 -3.02 16.11 -4.37
CA ALA A 59 -3.92 16.07 -5.52
C ALA A 59 -3.53 14.96 -6.52
N VAL A 60 -2.23 14.76 -6.74
CA VAL A 60 -1.72 13.71 -7.62
C VAL A 60 -2.02 12.29 -7.09
N ILE A 61 -1.83 12.05 -5.79
CA ILE A 61 -2.18 10.78 -5.14
C ILE A 61 -3.70 10.54 -5.24
N GLN A 62 -4.51 11.54 -4.88
CA GLN A 62 -5.97 11.43 -4.90
C GLN A 62 -6.51 11.16 -6.31
N ASN A 63 -5.93 11.80 -7.33
CA ASN A 63 -6.30 11.59 -8.73
C ASN A 63 -5.97 10.17 -9.20
N LEU A 64 -4.76 9.66 -8.91
CA LEU A 64 -4.39 8.28 -9.22
C LEU A 64 -5.36 7.30 -8.55
N VAL A 65 -5.54 7.44 -7.23
CA VAL A 65 -6.36 6.53 -6.41
C VAL A 65 -7.80 6.51 -6.92
N THR A 66 -8.41 7.68 -7.01
CA THR A 66 -9.81 7.80 -7.43
C THR A 66 -10.02 7.24 -8.83
N LYS A 67 -9.19 7.63 -9.81
CA LYS A 67 -9.42 7.24 -11.20
C LYS A 67 -9.23 5.73 -11.41
N THR A 68 -8.17 5.15 -10.85
CA THR A 68 -7.85 3.73 -11.01
C THR A 68 -8.86 2.83 -10.29
N MET A 69 -9.25 3.18 -9.05
CA MET A 69 -10.22 2.37 -8.32
C MET A 69 -11.64 2.48 -8.91
N THR A 70 -11.97 3.63 -9.50
CA THR A 70 -13.24 3.79 -10.25
C THR A 70 -13.25 2.90 -11.48
N ASP A 71 -12.14 2.85 -12.23
CA ASP A 71 -12.02 2.05 -13.46
C ASP A 71 -12.13 0.54 -13.18
N TYR A 72 -11.50 0.07 -12.10
CA TYR A 72 -11.55 -1.33 -11.68
C TYR A 72 -12.67 -1.66 -10.68
N LYS A 73 -13.69 -0.81 -10.55
CA LYS A 73 -14.80 -1.05 -9.62
C LYS A 73 -15.49 -2.37 -9.95
N GLY A 74 -15.66 -3.21 -8.92
CA GLY A 74 -16.26 -4.55 -9.04
C GLY A 74 -15.33 -5.61 -9.65
N GLN A 75 -14.12 -5.26 -10.09
CA GLN A 75 -13.13 -6.20 -10.62
C GLN A 75 -12.12 -6.64 -9.56
N CYS A 76 -11.79 -5.74 -8.63
CA CYS A 76 -10.89 -6.02 -7.52
C CYS A 76 -11.68 -6.37 -6.25
N TYR A 77 -11.42 -7.56 -5.69
CA TYR A 77 -11.88 -7.93 -4.35
C TYR A 77 -11.21 -7.07 -3.27
N ALA A 78 -9.91 -6.82 -3.44
CA ALA A 78 -9.10 -6.02 -2.54
C ALA A 78 -8.11 -5.12 -3.29
N TRP A 79 -7.71 -4.01 -2.68
CA TRP A 79 -6.65 -3.13 -3.14
C TRP A 79 -5.53 -3.02 -2.13
N GLU A 80 -4.29 -3.18 -2.58
CA GLU A 80 -3.11 -2.72 -1.83
C GLU A 80 -2.92 -1.24 -2.10
N VAL A 81 -3.44 -0.40 -1.20
CA VAL A 81 -3.45 1.06 -1.36
C VAL A 81 -2.06 1.65 -1.15
N VAL A 82 -1.37 1.19 -0.10
CA VAL A 82 0.00 1.58 0.23
C VAL A 82 0.87 0.33 0.38
N ASN A 83 2.07 0.38 -0.17
CA ASN A 83 2.99 -0.76 -0.17
C ASN A 83 4.37 -0.34 0.37
N GLU A 84 4.92 -1.12 1.30
CA GLU A 84 6.31 -1.05 1.76
C GLU A 84 6.77 0.31 2.34
N VAL A 85 5.93 0.90 3.20
CA VAL A 85 6.17 2.22 3.78
C VAL A 85 7.16 2.22 4.94
N VAL A 86 7.42 1.06 5.56
CA VAL A 86 8.34 0.91 6.70
C VAL A 86 9.74 0.51 6.21
N ASN A 87 10.78 1.08 6.82
CA ASN A 87 12.17 0.72 6.54
C ASN A 87 12.47 -0.74 6.87
N GLU A 88 13.49 -1.29 6.21
CA GLU A 88 13.92 -2.67 6.43
C GLU A 88 14.50 -2.88 7.82
N VAL A 89 15.29 -1.91 8.26
CA VAL A 89 15.88 -1.86 9.60
C VAL A 89 15.20 -0.71 10.34
N VAL A 90 14.42 -1.08 11.36
CA VAL A 90 13.77 -0.14 12.27
C VAL A 90 14.50 -0.19 13.59
N ASN A 91 15.00 0.95 14.05
CA ASN A 91 15.60 1.05 15.37
C ASN A 91 14.48 1.34 16.38
N GLU A 92 14.22 0.42 17.32
CA GLU A 92 13.16 0.61 18.33
C GLU A 92 13.42 1.81 19.26
N ALA A 93 14.66 2.30 19.35
CA ALA A 93 15.00 3.50 20.12
C ALA A 93 14.65 4.81 19.37
N LEU A 94 14.41 4.76 18.06
CA LEU A 94 14.12 5.92 17.23
C LEU A 94 12.70 5.84 16.69
N ASN A 95 11.75 6.44 17.43
CA ASN A 95 10.36 6.57 16.98
C ASN A 95 10.18 7.79 16.04
N ASP A 96 11.05 7.90 15.02
CA ASP A 96 11.13 9.05 14.12
C ASP A 96 11.12 8.67 12.62
N TYR A 97 11.46 9.63 11.75
CA TYR A 97 11.58 9.45 10.30
C TYR A 97 12.45 8.25 9.87
N SER A 98 13.39 7.77 10.71
CA SER A 98 14.21 6.59 10.43
C SER A 98 13.40 5.28 10.42
N THR A 99 12.18 5.28 10.96
CA THR A 99 11.27 4.13 10.87
C THR A 99 10.63 3.99 9.48
N PHE A 100 10.40 5.11 8.78
CA PHE A 100 9.69 5.14 7.51
C PHE A 100 10.62 5.26 6.32
N ARG A 101 10.22 4.66 5.21
CA ARG A 101 11.04 4.65 4.00
C ARG A 101 11.13 6.03 3.37
N ASN A 102 12.36 6.50 3.19
CA ASN A 102 12.63 7.73 2.46
C ASN A 102 12.10 7.61 1.03
N SER A 103 11.04 8.37 0.75
CA SER A 103 10.35 8.43 -0.52
C SER A 103 9.93 9.88 -0.78
N VAL A 104 9.60 10.21 -2.03
CA VAL A 104 9.06 11.55 -2.34
C VAL A 104 7.80 11.84 -1.52
N PHE A 105 6.98 10.82 -1.27
CA PHE A 105 5.80 10.91 -0.42
C PHE A 105 6.15 11.31 1.01
N LEU A 106 7.07 10.57 1.66
CA LEU A 106 7.49 10.86 3.03
C LEU A 106 8.13 12.24 3.17
N ARG A 107 8.98 12.64 2.21
CA ARG A 107 9.67 13.94 2.25
C ARG A 107 8.73 15.13 2.10
N VAL A 108 7.67 14.99 1.31
CA VAL A 108 6.76 16.10 0.98
C VAL A 108 5.54 16.12 1.91
N LEU A 109 5.04 14.96 2.33
CA LEU A 109 3.78 14.81 3.07
C LEU A 109 3.95 14.22 4.47
N GLY A 110 5.17 13.88 4.89
CA GLY A 110 5.35 13.11 6.13
C GLY A 110 4.63 11.77 6.04
N GLN A 111 4.01 11.29 7.12
CA GLN A 111 3.24 10.04 7.10
C GLN A 111 1.82 10.21 6.53
N ASP A 112 1.37 11.46 6.33
CA ASP A 112 -0.01 11.76 5.92
C ASP A 112 -0.34 11.20 4.54
N PHE A 113 0.64 10.92 3.68
CA PHE A 113 0.37 10.29 2.38
C PHE A 113 -0.35 8.93 2.52
N ILE A 114 -0.11 8.20 3.62
CA ILE A 114 -0.75 6.92 3.91
C ILE A 114 -2.24 7.14 4.15
N LYS A 115 -2.56 8.14 4.98
CA LYS A 115 -3.92 8.56 5.29
C LYS A 115 -4.63 9.08 4.02
N ILE A 116 -4.00 10.00 3.30
CA ILE A 116 -4.50 10.61 2.07
C ILE A 116 -4.89 9.55 1.03
N ALA A 117 -3.99 8.59 0.77
CA ALA A 117 -4.26 7.53 -0.20
C ALA A 117 -5.41 6.61 0.25
N SER A 118 -5.45 6.27 1.54
CA SER A 118 -6.47 5.38 2.12
C SER A 118 -7.85 6.04 2.16
N GLU A 119 -7.94 7.33 2.48
CA GLU A 119 -9.18 8.11 2.42
C GLU A 119 -9.71 8.21 1.00
N ALA A 120 -8.84 8.53 0.04
CA ALA A 120 -9.22 8.57 -1.37
C ALA A 120 -9.73 7.21 -1.86
N ALA A 121 -9.11 6.11 -1.42
CA ALA A 121 -9.52 4.76 -1.77
C ALA A 121 -10.90 4.42 -1.19
N ALA A 122 -11.13 4.76 0.07
CA ALA A 122 -12.41 4.55 0.75
C ALA A 122 -13.56 5.32 0.09
N ILE A 123 -13.30 6.55 -0.37
CA ILE A 123 -14.27 7.37 -1.08
C ILE A 123 -14.55 6.80 -2.48
N ALA A 124 -13.50 6.41 -3.21
CA ALA A 124 -13.62 5.94 -4.59
C ALA A 124 -14.38 4.61 -4.70
N ASN A 125 -14.17 3.70 -3.75
CA ASN A 125 -14.88 2.44 -3.71
C ASN A 125 -15.07 1.94 -2.26
N PRO A 126 -16.18 2.31 -1.60
CA PRO A 126 -16.41 2.01 -0.19
C PRO A 126 -16.68 0.53 0.08
N ASP A 127 -16.91 -0.30 -0.93
CA ASP A 127 -17.22 -1.73 -0.77
C ASP A 127 -15.97 -2.63 -0.92
N THR A 128 -14.88 -2.12 -1.49
CA THR A 128 -13.66 -2.92 -1.69
C THR A 128 -12.81 -2.99 -0.43
N GLU A 129 -12.21 -4.16 -0.19
CA GLU A 129 -11.25 -4.36 0.89
C GLU A 129 -9.97 -3.53 0.66
N LEU A 130 -9.51 -2.79 1.67
CA LEU A 130 -8.35 -1.89 1.57
C LEU A 130 -7.21 -2.42 2.44
N TYR A 131 -6.08 -2.68 1.81
CA TYR A 131 -4.89 -3.27 2.44
C TYR A 131 -3.72 -2.30 2.45
N TYR A 132 -2.99 -2.31 3.57
CA TYR A 132 -1.59 -1.92 3.63
C TYR A 132 -0.75 -3.19 3.49
N ASN A 133 0.21 -3.24 2.57
CA ASN A 133 1.03 -4.43 2.32
C ASN A 133 2.51 -4.19 2.63
N GLU A 134 3.16 -5.17 3.27
CA GLU A 134 4.53 -5.05 3.74
C GLU A 134 5.27 -6.40 3.80
N PHE A 135 6.58 -6.37 3.62
CA PHE A 135 7.46 -7.55 3.77
C PHE A 135 8.19 -7.58 5.10
N ARG A 136 8.68 -8.76 5.49
CA ARG A 136 9.42 -8.99 6.75
C ARG A 136 8.66 -8.59 8.00
N ILE A 137 7.33 -8.70 7.96
CA ILE A 137 6.44 -8.46 9.12
C ILE A 137 5.76 -9.74 9.63
N GLY A 138 6.11 -10.90 9.07
CA GLY A 138 5.59 -12.21 9.47
C GLY A 138 6.22 -12.82 10.73
N SER A 139 7.14 -12.08 11.36
CA SER A 139 7.78 -12.42 12.64
C SER A 139 7.69 -11.24 13.61
N PRO A 140 7.69 -11.47 14.94
CA PRO A 140 7.83 -10.41 15.92
C PRO A 140 9.12 -9.60 15.71
N GLY A 141 9.05 -8.27 15.83
CA GLY A 141 10.21 -7.39 15.77
C GLY A 141 9.83 -5.95 15.49
N ALA A 142 10.83 -5.07 15.50
CA ALA A 142 10.67 -3.63 15.30
C ALA A 142 9.83 -3.27 14.07
N LYS A 143 10.14 -3.90 12.91
CA LYS A 143 9.42 -3.65 11.66
C LYS A 143 7.94 -4.05 11.74
N SER A 144 7.62 -5.21 12.35
CA SER A 144 6.23 -5.67 12.47
C SER A 144 5.42 -4.93 13.53
N LYS A 145 6.09 -4.31 14.52
CA LYS A 145 5.48 -3.34 15.45
C LYS A 145 5.18 -2.02 14.73
N ALA A 146 6.13 -1.49 13.97
CA ALA A 146 5.96 -0.27 13.18
C ALA A 146 4.84 -0.41 12.13
N ALA A 147 4.78 -1.54 11.42
CA ALA A 147 3.71 -1.84 10.48
C ALA A 147 2.32 -1.89 11.16
N LEU A 148 2.23 -2.45 12.37
CA LEU A 148 1.00 -2.43 13.16
C LEU A 148 0.62 -1.01 13.60
N ALA A 149 1.61 -0.16 13.94
CA ALA A 149 1.37 1.22 14.30
C ALA A 149 0.74 2.02 13.14
N VAL A 150 1.18 1.78 11.89
CA VAL A 150 0.54 2.37 10.70
C VAL A 150 -0.95 2.03 10.63
N VAL A 151 -1.30 0.76 10.81
CA VAL A 151 -2.70 0.31 10.82
C VAL A 151 -3.49 1.00 11.94
N ARG A 152 -2.94 1.05 13.15
CA ARG A 152 -3.57 1.72 14.31
C ARG A 152 -3.82 3.21 14.04
N THR A 153 -2.83 3.92 13.49
CA THR A 153 -2.98 5.35 13.14
C THR A 153 -4.13 5.58 12.15
N LEU A 154 -4.30 4.70 11.15
CA LEU A 154 -5.43 4.80 10.22
C LEU A 154 -6.77 4.53 10.90
N LEU A 155 -6.84 3.50 11.75
CA LEU A 155 -8.04 3.15 12.51
C LEU A 155 -8.44 4.25 13.51
N ASP A 156 -7.48 4.81 14.24
CA ASP A 156 -7.70 5.92 15.18
C ASP A 156 -8.20 7.18 14.46
N ALA A 157 -7.70 7.42 13.24
CA ALA A 157 -8.18 8.48 12.35
C ALA A 157 -9.51 8.15 11.64
N LYS A 158 -10.14 7.00 11.94
CA LYS A 158 -11.39 6.51 11.33
C LYS A 158 -11.31 6.35 9.80
N VAL A 159 -10.12 6.08 9.29
CA VAL A 159 -9.90 5.81 7.87
C VAL A 159 -10.10 4.31 7.61
N LYS A 160 -10.88 3.98 6.58
CA LYS A 160 -11.13 2.60 6.21
C LYS A 160 -9.80 1.93 5.84
N ILE A 161 -9.43 0.93 6.64
CA ILE A 161 -8.43 -0.07 6.33
C ILE A 161 -9.00 -1.40 6.82
N THR A 162 -9.02 -2.41 5.95
CA THR A 162 -9.70 -3.68 6.27
C THR A 162 -8.73 -4.84 6.41
N GLY A 163 -7.47 -4.66 6.01
CA GLY A 163 -6.44 -5.65 6.25
C GLY A 163 -5.02 -5.14 6.17
N ILE A 164 -4.11 -5.99 6.64
CA ILE A 164 -2.67 -5.87 6.41
C ILE A 164 -2.18 -7.09 5.64
N GLY A 165 -1.41 -6.86 4.58
CA GLY A 165 -0.82 -7.88 3.73
C GLY A 165 0.59 -8.23 4.20
N LEU A 166 0.83 -9.52 4.41
CA LEU A 166 2.16 -10.06 4.73
C LEU A 166 2.72 -10.70 3.46
N GLN A 167 3.66 -10.03 2.77
CA GLN A 167 4.20 -10.50 1.48
C GLN A 167 4.80 -11.92 1.55
N SER A 168 5.37 -12.29 2.70
CA SER A 168 5.84 -13.66 2.96
C SER A 168 6.92 -14.15 1.97
N HIS A 169 7.76 -13.24 1.49
CA HIS A 169 8.98 -13.57 0.76
C HIS A 169 10.00 -14.19 1.71
N PHE A 170 9.98 -15.52 1.75
CA PHE A 170 10.77 -16.38 2.62
C PHE A 170 11.97 -16.97 1.87
N ILE A 171 13.07 -17.22 2.59
CA ILE A 171 14.22 -18.00 2.11
C ILE A 171 14.20 -19.35 2.84
N VAL A 172 14.77 -20.42 2.25
CA VAL A 172 14.65 -21.78 2.82
C VAL A 172 15.11 -21.84 4.27
N GLU A 173 16.20 -21.14 4.59
CA GLU A 173 16.74 -21.02 5.95
C GLU A 173 16.32 -19.69 6.60
N GLY A 174 15.90 -19.69 7.86
CA GLY A 174 15.61 -18.45 8.60
C GLY A 174 14.15 -17.98 8.59
N ASN A 175 13.21 -18.87 8.21
CA ASN A 175 11.78 -18.57 8.32
C ASN A 175 11.26 -18.64 9.75
N PRO A 176 10.23 -17.85 10.10
CA PRO A 176 9.52 -18.06 11.36
C PRO A 176 8.94 -19.47 11.41
N SER A 177 8.98 -20.08 12.59
CA SER A 177 8.22 -21.31 12.83
C SER A 177 6.73 -21.05 12.60
N LYS A 178 5.97 -22.12 12.29
CA LYS A 178 4.49 -22.03 12.19
C LYS A 178 3.88 -21.34 13.42
N ALA A 179 4.33 -21.71 14.62
CA ALA A 179 3.85 -21.13 15.88
C ALA A 179 4.14 -19.63 15.96
N THR A 180 5.36 -19.21 15.59
CA THR A 180 5.76 -17.80 15.54
C THR A 180 4.89 -17.02 14.56
N HIS A 181 4.62 -17.58 13.38
CA HIS A 181 3.80 -16.93 12.37
C HIS A 181 2.33 -16.79 12.81
N VAL A 182 1.74 -17.85 13.39
CA VAL A 182 0.38 -17.81 13.96
C VAL A 182 0.26 -16.76 15.05
N ALA A 183 1.21 -16.71 15.99
CA ALA A 183 1.22 -15.69 17.03
C ALA A 183 1.27 -14.27 16.44
N LYS A 184 2.04 -14.07 15.36
CA LYS A 184 2.13 -12.77 14.70
C LYS A 184 0.83 -12.38 13.99
N LEU A 185 0.15 -13.33 13.33
CA LEU A 185 -1.17 -13.09 12.73
C LEU A 185 -2.19 -12.68 13.80
N GLY A 186 -2.21 -13.34 14.96
CA GLY A 186 -3.09 -12.99 16.07
C GLY A 186 -2.93 -11.53 16.54
N GLY A 187 -1.70 -11.00 16.52
CA GLY A 187 -1.43 -9.62 16.89
C GLY A 187 -1.91 -8.55 15.89
N PHE A 188 -2.39 -8.92 14.70
CA PHE A 188 -3.03 -8.00 13.74
C PHE A 188 -4.56 -8.04 13.82
N THR A 189 -5.12 -8.98 14.58
CA THR A 189 -6.57 -9.21 14.69
C THR A 189 -7.12 -8.90 16.10
N ALA A 190 -6.24 -8.53 17.03
CA ALA A 190 -6.56 -8.15 18.40
C ALA A 190 -6.60 -6.62 18.54
#